data_AF-A0A3B9BPG6-F1
#
_entry.id   AF-A0A3B9BPG6-F1
#
_cell.length_a   1.000
_cell.length_b   1.000
_cell.length_c   1.000
_cell.angle_alpha   90.00
_cell.angle_beta   90.00
_cell.angle_gamma   90.00
#
_symmetry.space_group_name_H-M   'P 1'
#
loop_
_entity.id
_entity.type
_entity.pdbx_description
1 polymer ?
#
loop_
_entity_poly.entity_id
_entity_poly.type
_entity_poly.pdbx_seq_one_letter_code
_entity_poly.pdbx_strand_id
1 'polypeptide(L)'
;MAALGASYQGIKKAIDVGRDISGMAGTVGQWSKAMSDIDYMEDRARNPPAYKLFSNTETDVLELWAHKQKAKEMREELKNHISWTYGPSAWEEILRMEAEQRKIQRELVYKKQEFIDNCLNAIIIGLLLLGGIASLVFVLYLYNERNGNY
;
A
#
# COMPACT_ATOMS: atom_id res chain seq x y z
N MET A 1 1.54 -10.46 12.58
CA MET A 1 1.67 -10.36 14.06
C MET A 1 3.01 -9.80 14.54
N ALA A 2 4.16 -10.29 14.04
CA ALA A 2 5.48 -9.80 14.46
C ALA A 2 5.65 -8.28 14.30
N ALA A 3 5.20 -7.72 13.16
CA ALA A 3 5.24 -6.27 12.92
C ALA A 3 4.40 -5.45 13.92
N LEU A 4 3.27 -5.99 14.39
CA LEU A 4 2.38 -5.31 15.32
C LEU A 4 2.98 -5.28 16.74
N GLY A 5 3.53 -6.40 17.21
CA GLY A 5 4.23 -6.44 18.49
C GLY A 5 5.51 -5.61 18.51
N ALA A 6 6.30 -5.67 17.43
CA ALA A 6 7.55 -4.91 17.32
C ALA A 6 7.31 -3.40 17.27
N SER A 7 6.31 -2.94 16.50
CA SER A 7 5.95 -1.52 16.45
C SER A 7 5.37 -1.03 17.78
N TYR A 8 4.53 -1.83 18.44
CA TYR A 8 4.01 -1.50 19.79
C TYR A 8 5.15 -1.32 20.82
N GLN A 9 6.09 -2.26 20.90
CA GLN A 9 7.25 -2.15 21.80
C GLN A 9 8.14 -0.97 21.42
N GLY A 10 8.32 -0.71 20.12
CA GLY A 10 9.07 0.43 19.61
C GLY A 10 8.45 1.77 20.03
N ILE A 11 7.11 1.89 19.99
CA ILE A 11 6.40 3.10 20.41
C ILE A 11 6.53 3.29 21.92
N LYS A 12 6.31 2.25 22.73
CA LYS A 12 6.50 2.34 24.19
C LYS A 12 7.91 2.82 24.54
N LYS A 13 8.93 2.18 23.96
CA LYS A 13 10.33 2.58 24.18
C LYS A 13 10.61 4.01 23.73
N ALA A 14 10.01 4.45 22.60
CA ALA A 14 10.18 5.82 22.12
C ALA A 14 9.55 6.85 23.07
N ILE A 15 8.43 6.53 23.70
CA ILE A 15 7.80 7.36 24.73
C ILE A 15 8.67 7.39 25.99
N ASP A 16 9.17 6.24 26.44
CA ASP A 16 10.02 6.12 27.63
C ASP A 16 11.32 6.95 27.51
N VAL A 17 11.91 7.03 26.32
CA VAL A 17 13.11 7.86 26.06
C VAL A 17 12.78 9.33 25.75
N GLY A 18 11.51 9.74 25.83
CA GLY A 18 11.07 11.11 25.60
C GLY A 18 11.17 11.57 24.15
N ARG A 19 11.02 10.66 23.18
CA ARG A 19 11.09 11.00 21.75
C ARG A 19 9.87 11.84 21.36
N ASP A 20 10.11 12.88 20.57
CA ASP A 20 9.04 13.73 20.07
C ASP A 20 8.00 12.96 19.23
N ILE A 21 6.76 13.42 19.32
CA ILE A 21 5.57 12.87 18.66
C ILE A 21 5.78 12.76 17.15
N SER A 22 6.39 13.78 16.53
CA SER A 22 6.70 13.78 15.10
C SER A 22 7.58 12.59 14.68
N GLY A 23 8.55 12.23 15.53
CA GLY A 23 9.45 11.09 15.32
C GLY A 23 8.81 9.73 15.58
N MET A 24 7.70 9.69 16.32
CA MET A 24 6.93 8.47 16.61
C MET A 24 5.76 8.26 15.66
N ALA A 25 5.27 9.32 15.01
CA ALA A 25 4.13 9.28 14.10
C ALA A 25 4.26 8.21 13.00
N GLY A 26 5.47 8.01 12.46
CA GLY A 26 5.74 6.96 11.49
C GLY A 26 5.58 5.54 12.05
N THR A 27 6.09 5.27 13.26
CA THR A 27 5.95 3.96 13.92
C THR A 27 4.50 3.71 14.35
N VAL A 28 3.79 4.73 14.82
CA VAL A 28 2.34 4.64 15.12
C VAL A 28 1.54 4.35 13.86
N GLY A 29 1.86 4.99 12.73
CA GLY A 29 1.20 4.71 11.45
C GLY A 29 1.47 3.29 10.94
N GLN A 30 2.68 2.76 11.11
CA GLN A 30 2.99 1.36 10.79
C GLN A 30 2.19 0.39 11.67
N TRP A 31 2.08 0.68 12.96
CA TRP A 31 1.27 -0.10 13.89
C TRP A 31 -0.23 -0.04 13.53
N SER A 32 -0.76 1.15 13.19
CA SER A 32 -2.16 1.30 12.78
C SER A 32 -2.45 0.64 11.43
N LYS A 33 -1.48 0.57 10.52
CA LYS A 33 -1.61 -0.20 9.28
C LYS A 33 -1.65 -1.70 9.56
N ALA A 34 -0.78 -2.20 10.43
CA ALA A 34 -0.80 -3.60 10.83
C ALA A 34 -2.12 -4.00 11.51
N MET A 35 -2.75 -3.08 12.26
CA MET A 35 -4.10 -3.28 12.78
C MET A 35 -5.14 -3.40 11.66
N SER A 36 -5.14 -2.48 10.69
CA SER A 36 -6.10 -2.53 9.57
C SER A 36 -5.92 -3.77 8.70
N ASP A 37 -4.69 -4.28 8.60
CA ASP A 37 -4.40 -5.51 7.87
C ASP A 37 -5.04 -6.72 8.58
N ILE A 38 -5.05 -6.76 9.92
CA ILE A 38 -5.75 -7.80 10.70
C ILE A 38 -7.26 -7.70 10.51
N ASP A 39 -7.82 -6.48 10.55
CA ASP A 39 -9.26 -6.26 10.30
C ASP A 39 -9.66 -6.76 8.90
N TYR A 40 -8.84 -6.47 7.89
CA TYR A 40 -9.06 -6.96 6.53
C TYR A 40 -8.97 -8.48 6.44
N MET A 41 -8.01 -9.11 7.13
CA MET A 41 -7.91 -10.57 7.17
C MET A 41 -9.12 -11.22 7.85
N GLU A 42 -9.67 -10.60 8.91
CA GLU A 42 -10.88 -11.09 9.58
C GLU A 42 -12.10 -11.01 8.66
N ASP A 43 -12.29 -9.87 8.00
CA ASP A 43 -13.38 -9.68 7.03
C ASP A 43 -13.30 -10.70 5.89
N ARG A 44 -12.09 -10.94 5.37
CA ARG A 44 -11.82 -11.95 4.34
C ARG A 44 -11.98 -13.40 4.82
N ALA A 45 -11.76 -13.65 6.12
CA ALA A 45 -12.00 -14.96 6.73
C ALA A 45 -13.49 -15.21 6.94
N ARG A 46 -14.26 -14.17 7.30
CA ARG A 46 -15.72 -14.22 7.43
C ARG A 46 -16.42 -14.33 6.08
N ASN A 47 -15.88 -13.69 5.04
CA ASN A 47 -16.43 -13.71 3.69
C ASN A 47 -15.37 -14.15 2.66
N PRO A 48 -15.05 -15.46 2.59
CA PRO A 48 -14.05 -15.96 1.68
C PRO A 48 -14.53 -15.82 0.22
N PRO A 49 -13.66 -15.39 -0.71
CA PRO A 49 -14.01 -15.32 -2.13
C PRO A 49 -14.33 -16.73 -2.66
N ALA A 50 -15.26 -16.82 -3.61
CA ALA A 50 -15.82 -18.10 -4.07
C ALA A 50 -14.79 -19.16 -4.49
N TYR A 51 -13.63 -18.75 -5.04
CA TYR A 51 -12.54 -19.67 -5.39
C TYR A 51 -11.84 -20.31 -4.18
N LYS A 52 -11.91 -19.69 -3.00
CA LYS A 52 -11.35 -20.20 -1.73
C LYS A 52 -12.31 -21.10 -0.95
N LEU A 53 -13.60 -21.12 -1.30
CA LEU A 53 -14.56 -22.05 -0.71
C LEU A 53 -14.22 -23.52 -1.03
N PHE A 54 -13.48 -23.76 -2.12
CA PHE A 54 -13.03 -25.08 -2.55
C PHE A 54 -11.62 -25.43 -2.03
N SER A 55 -10.94 -24.52 -1.34
CA SER A 55 -9.65 -24.78 -0.71
C SER A 55 -9.84 -25.06 0.78
N ASN A 56 -9.28 -26.16 1.28
CA ASN A 56 -9.28 -26.55 2.71
C ASN A 56 -8.41 -25.63 3.60
N THR A 57 -8.44 -24.32 3.36
CA THR A 57 -7.87 -23.33 4.28
C THR A 57 -8.95 -22.96 5.30
N GLU A 58 -9.07 -23.78 6.33
CA GLU A 58 -9.73 -23.38 7.57
C GLU A 58 -8.94 -22.20 8.16
N THR A 59 -9.43 -20.99 7.87
CA THR A 59 -8.93 -19.81 8.57
C THR A 59 -9.66 -19.78 9.90
N ASP A 60 -8.96 -20.01 11.00
CA ASP A 60 -9.58 -20.00 12.33
C ASP A 60 -10.03 -18.57 12.67
N VAL A 61 -11.31 -18.31 12.41
CA VAL A 61 -11.97 -17.01 12.65
C VAL A 61 -11.89 -16.63 14.13
N LEU A 62 -11.89 -17.62 15.03
CA LEU A 62 -11.81 -17.39 16.47
C LEU A 62 -10.39 -16.92 16.87
N GLU A 63 -9.36 -17.54 16.31
CA GLU A 63 -7.97 -17.11 16.50
C GLU A 63 -7.76 -15.69 15.96
N LEU A 64 -8.27 -15.39 14.76
CA LEU A 64 -8.20 -14.05 14.20
C LEU A 64 -8.93 -13.00 15.05
N TRP A 65 -10.11 -13.37 15.57
CA TRP A 65 -10.87 -12.50 16.47
C TRP A 65 -10.10 -12.21 17.77
N ALA A 66 -9.50 -13.23 18.38
CA ALA A 66 -8.69 -13.07 19.59
C ALA A 66 -7.49 -12.14 19.35
N HIS A 67 -6.83 -12.29 18.19
CA HIS A 67 -5.74 -11.41 17.80
C HIS A 67 -6.17 -9.96 17.59
N LYS A 68 -7.32 -9.75 16.96
CA LYS A 68 -7.90 -8.41 16.82
C LYS A 68 -8.21 -7.79 18.18
N GLN A 69 -8.77 -8.57 19.10
CA GLN A 69 -9.07 -8.07 20.43
C GLN A 69 -7.81 -7.63 21.17
N LYS A 70 -6.75 -8.46 21.13
CA LYS A 70 -5.44 -8.10 21.68
C LYS A 70 -4.84 -6.87 21.01
N ALA A 71 -5.04 -6.72 19.70
CA ALA A 71 -4.58 -5.55 18.97
C ALA A 71 -5.31 -4.27 19.42
N LYS A 72 -6.63 -4.33 19.61
CA LYS A 72 -7.42 -3.21 20.15
C LYS A 72 -6.97 -2.82 21.56
N GLU A 73 -6.66 -3.78 22.41
CA GLU A 73 -6.12 -3.51 23.75
C GLU A 73 -4.80 -2.73 23.66
N MET A 74 -3.87 -3.16 22.79
CA MET A 74 -2.64 -2.42 22.53
C MET A 74 -2.90 -0.98 22.03
N ARG A 75 -3.99 -0.74 21.28
CA ARG A 75 -4.39 0.61 20.84
C ARG A 75 -4.70 1.51 22.03
N GLU A 76 -5.59 1.03 22.89
CA GLU A 76 -6.09 1.81 24.01
C GLU A 76 -4.96 2.06 25.01
N GLU A 77 -4.09 1.08 25.25
CA GLU A 77 -2.89 1.28 26.04
C GLU A 77 -1.97 2.35 25.46
N LEU A 78 -1.66 2.30 24.16
CA LEU A 78 -0.82 3.31 23.52
C LEU A 78 -1.45 4.70 23.56
N LYS A 79 -2.74 4.81 23.27
CA LYS A 79 -3.49 6.06 23.36
C LYS A 79 -3.42 6.63 24.77
N ASN A 80 -3.70 5.81 25.79
CA ASN A 80 -3.66 6.25 27.18
C ASN A 80 -2.25 6.67 27.59
N HIS A 81 -1.23 5.90 27.20
CA HIS A 81 0.15 6.19 27.53
C HIS A 81 0.67 7.48 26.85
N ILE A 82 0.35 7.67 25.57
CA ILE A 82 0.68 8.91 24.83
C ILE A 82 -0.07 10.10 25.42
N SER A 83 -1.37 9.93 25.70
CA SER A 83 -2.19 11.00 26.27
C SER A 83 -1.73 11.41 27.66
N TRP A 84 -1.22 10.46 28.44
CA TRP A 84 -0.64 10.70 29.76
C TRP A 84 0.69 11.48 29.67
N THR A 85 1.58 11.05 28.77
CA THR A 85 2.93 11.65 28.66
C THR A 85 2.94 13.00 27.93
N TYR A 86 2.15 13.15 26.87
CA TYR A 86 2.19 14.31 25.97
C TYR A 86 0.90 15.13 25.95
N GLY A 87 -0.11 14.71 26.71
CA GLY A 87 -1.44 15.33 26.71
C GLY A 87 -2.39 14.72 25.67
N PRO A 88 -3.72 14.88 25.87
CA PRO A 88 -4.74 14.22 25.05
C PRO A 88 -4.73 14.64 23.57
N SER A 89 -4.28 15.86 23.27
CA SER A 89 -4.19 16.38 21.89
C SER A 89 -3.09 15.71 21.06
N ALA A 90 -2.06 15.14 21.72
CA ALA A 90 -0.95 14.48 21.03
C ALA A 90 -1.44 13.27 20.21
N TRP A 91 -2.38 12.51 20.75
CA TRP A 91 -2.96 11.37 20.05
C TRP A 91 -3.75 11.79 18.81
N GLU A 92 -4.53 12.87 18.92
CA GLU A 92 -5.30 13.41 17.78
C GLU A 92 -4.39 13.95 16.69
N GLU A 93 -3.29 14.60 17.06
CA GLU A 93 -2.31 15.11 16.12
C GLU A 93 -1.60 13.98 15.37
N ILE A 94 -1.27 12.87 16.05
CA ILE A 94 -0.74 11.66 15.41
C ILE A 94 -1.74 11.12 14.38
N LEU A 95 -3.02 11.01 14.74
CA LEU A 95 -4.06 10.54 13.83
C LEU A 95 -4.24 11.48 12.62
N ARG A 96 -4.17 12.79 12.84
CA ARG A 96 -4.23 13.80 11.78
C ARG A 96 -3.07 13.64 10.81
N MET A 97 -1.84 13.54 11.31
CA MET A 97 -0.65 13.32 10.49
C MET A 97 -0.73 12.00 9.72
N GLU A 98 -1.21 10.92 10.35
CA GLU A 98 -1.40 9.65 9.67
C GLU A 98 -2.44 9.74 8.54
N ALA A 99 -3.56 10.42 8.78
CA ALA A 99 -4.60 10.61 7.78
C ALA A 99 -4.07 11.41 6.57
N GLU A 100 -3.28 12.44 6.80
CA GLU A 100 -2.59 13.20 5.76
C GLU A 100 -1.59 12.33 4.99
N GLN A 101 -0.77 11.54 5.69
CA GLN A 101 0.13 10.58 5.06
C GLN A 101 -0.62 9.56 4.20
N ARG A 102 -1.76 9.02 4.65
CA ARG A 102 -2.59 8.09 3.85
C ARG A 102 -3.17 8.77 2.60
N LYS A 103 -3.47 10.07 2.63
CA LYS A 103 -3.86 10.82 1.43
C LYS A 103 -2.69 10.92 0.46
N ILE A 104 -1.53 11.37 0.93
CA ILE A 104 -0.31 11.49 0.12
C ILE A 104 0.08 10.14 -0.50
N GLN A 105 0.05 9.05 0.27
CA GLN A 105 0.37 7.71 -0.22
C GLN A 105 -0.58 7.27 -1.33
N ARG A 106 -1.89 7.53 -1.20
CA ARG A 106 -2.87 7.25 -2.25
C ARG A 106 -2.56 8.05 -3.51
N GLU A 107 -2.35 9.36 -3.38
CA GLU A 107 -1.99 10.23 -4.51
C GLU A 107 -0.69 9.79 -5.19
N LEU A 108 0.32 9.37 -4.43
CA LEU A 108 1.57 8.85 -4.99
C LEU A 108 1.37 7.53 -5.75
N VAL A 109 0.50 6.65 -5.27
CA VAL A 109 0.14 5.42 -6.01
C VAL A 109 -0.56 5.77 -7.32
N TYR A 110 -1.54 6.67 -7.29
CA TYR A 110 -2.23 7.14 -8.51
C TYR A 110 -1.24 7.78 -9.49
N LYS A 111 -0.37 8.69 -9.04
CA LYS A 111 0.66 9.32 -9.88
C LYS A 111 1.64 8.31 -10.47
N LYS A 112 2.03 7.27 -9.70
CA LYS A 112 2.88 6.19 -10.20
C LYS A 112 2.17 5.36 -11.27
N GLN A 113 0.88 5.08 -11.09
CA GLN A 113 0.09 4.36 -12.07
C GLN A 113 -0.08 5.18 -13.35
N GLU A 114 -0.43 6.46 -13.26
CA GLU A 114 -0.47 7.37 -14.40
C GLU A 114 0.88 7.48 -15.13
N PHE A 115 1.99 7.50 -14.40
CA PHE A 115 3.33 7.51 -14.99
C PHE A 115 3.63 6.19 -15.74
N ILE A 116 3.28 5.05 -15.18
CA ILE A 116 3.44 3.73 -15.82
C ILE A 116 2.54 3.63 -17.04
N ASP A 117 1.28 4.02 -16.94
CA ASP A 117 0.30 3.98 -18.03
C ASP A 117 0.71 4.93 -19.16
N ASN A 118 1.19 6.13 -18.84
CA ASN A 118 1.73 7.07 -19.83
C ASN A 118 3.01 6.54 -20.48
N CYS A 119 3.91 5.91 -19.71
CA CYS A 119 5.13 5.32 -20.25
C CYS A 119 4.80 4.14 -21.19
N LEU A 120 3.87 3.26 -20.79
CA LEU A 120 3.38 2.17 -21.63
C LEU A 120 2.69 2.67 -22.90
N ASN A 121 1.80 3.66 -22.78
CA ASN A 121 1.18 4.28 -23.95
C ASN A 121 2.20 4.94 -24.88
N ALA A 122 3.21 5.63 -24.33
CA ALA A 122 4.28 6.23 -25.13
C ALA A 122 5.11 5.16 -25.86
N ILE A 123 5.41 4.03 -25.20
CA ILE A 123 6.12 2.90 -25.81
C ILE A 123 5.28 2.27 -26.93
N ILE A 124 3.98 2.04 -26.71
CA ILE A 124 3.07 1.45 -27.69
C ILE A 124 2.92 2.36 -28.93
N ILE A 125 2.74 3.67 -28.73
CA ILE A 125 2.66 4.65 -29.81
C ILE A 125 3.99 4.72 -30.57
N GLY A 126 5.12 4.70 -29.85
CA GLY A 126 6.46 4.67 -30.46
C GLY A 126 6.69 3.45 -31.36
N LEU A 127 6.27 2.27 -30.92
CA LEU A 127 6.38 1.03 -31.71
C LEU A 127 5.47 1.03 -32.94
N LEU A 128 4.25 1.55 -32.83
CA LEU A 128 3.31 1.68 -33.96
C LEU A 128 3.85 2.61 -35.05
N LEU A 129 4.41 3.75 -34.67
CA LEU A 129 5.00 4.71 -35.62
C LEU A 129 6.23 4.15 -36.32
N LEU A 130 7.11 3.47 -35.58
CA LEU A 130 8.29 2.82 -36.15
C LEU A 130 7.92 1.68 -37.10
N GLY A 131 6.92 0.86 -36.74
CA GLY A 131 6.39 -0.18 -37.61
C GLY A 131 5.74 0.38 -38.88
N GLY A 132 5.00 1.48 -38.76
CA GLY A 132 4.42 2.22 -39.88
C GLY A 132 5.48 2.71 -40.88
N ILE A 133 6.52 3.38 -40.39
CA ILE A 133 7.63 3.86 -41.23
C ILE A 133 8.38 2.69 -41.87
N ALA A 134 8.68 1.63 -41.12
CA ALA A 134 9.36 0.45 -41.65
C ALA A 134 8.56 -0.23 -42.78
N SER A 135 7.24 -0.34 -42.62
CA SER A 135 6.36 -0.89 -43.66
C SER A 135 6.32 -0.01 -44.92
N LEU A 136 6.28 1.31 -44.78
CA LEU A 136 6.30 2.24 -45.91
C LEU A 136 7.63 2.18 -46.67
N VAL A 137 8.75 2.14 -45.96
CA VAL A 137 10.09 1.99 -46.56
C VAL A 137 10.21 0.65 -47.28
N PHE A 138 9.68 -0.43 -46.70
CA PHE A 138 9.67 -1.76 -47.33
C PHE A 138 8.82 -1.79 -48.61
N VAL A 139 7.64 -1.17 -48.61
CA VAL A 139 6.78 -1.07 -49.80
C VAL A 139 7.44 -0.22 -50.89
N LEU A 140 8.07 0.90 -50.53
CA LEU A 140 8.81 1.74 -51.48
C LEU A 140 10.02 1.00 -52.07
N TYR A 141 10.74 0.23 -51.26
CA TYR A 141 11.84 -0.62 -51.72
C TYR A 141 11.36 -1.65 -52.77
N LEU A 142 10.27 -2.38 -52.46
CA LEU A 142 9.69 -3.35 -53.40
C LEU A 142 9.16 -2.70 -54.68
N TYR A 143 8.60 -1.49 -54.58
CA TYR A 143 8.13 -0.74 -55.74
C TYR A 143 9.29 -0.28 -56.64
N ASN A 144 10.39 0.19 -56.03
CA ASN A 144 11.60 0.60 -56.75
C ASN A 144 12.28 -0.58 -57.45
N GLU A 145 12.41 -1.72 -56.78
CA GLU A 145 12.94 -2.97 -57.36
C GLU A 145 12.12 -3.43 -58.57
N ARG A 146 10.80 -3.22 -58.52
CA ARG A 146 9.87 -3.60 -59.61
C ARG A 146 9.90 -2.63 -60.80
N ASN A 147 10.20 -1.34 -60.58
CA ASN A 147 10.25 -0.31 -61.63
C ASN A 147 11.65 -0.05 -62.20
N GLY A 148 12.71 -0.56 -61.56
CA GLY A 148 14.12 -0.40 -61.98
C GLY A 148 14.62 -1.39 -63.02
N ASN A 149 13.77 -2.29 -63.54
CA ASN A 149 14.11 -3.26 -64.59
C ASN A 149 13.59 -2.82 -65.98
N TYR A 150 14.03 -1.66 -66.46
CA TYR A 150 14.00 -1.26 -67.88
C TYR A 150 15.30 -0.56 -68.26
#